data_AF-A0A1Y0IQ13-F1
#
_entry.id   AF-A0A1Y0IQ13-F1
#
_cell.length_a   1.000
_cell.length_b   1.000
_cell.length_c   1.000
_cell.angle_alpha   90.00
_cell.angle_beta   90.00
_cell.angle_gamma   90.00
#
_symmetry.space_group_name_H-M   'P 1'
#
loop_
_entity.id
_entity.type
_entity.pdbx_description
1 polymer ?
#
loop_
_entity_poly.entity_id
_entity_poly.type
_entity_poly.pdbx_seq_one_letter_code
_entity_poly.pdbx_strand_id
1 'polypeptide(L)'
;MRERKDERIVLNFLLIAAVVYLLTTWGVRLQMRAQLFGQAVAGLLGYACSLAAGTAAGLFLTLCGAEYIYPQASVMEISVVSTVLSVGIGEYLHARSFRLSLLLMAPLRSKESKR
;
A
#
# COMPACT_ATOMS: atom_id res chain seq x y z
N MET A 1 -22.85 17.27 -15.92
CA MET A 1 -21.54 16.74 -16.38
C MET A 1 -20.35 17.17 -15.49
N ARG A 2 -20.45 18.29 -14.76
CA ARG A 2 -19.43 18.77 -13.80
C ARG A 2 -19.43 17.97 -12.47
N GLU A 3 -20.61 17.61 -11.94
CA GLU A 3 -20.74 16.79 -10.71
C GLU A 3 -20.04 15.43 -10.78
N ARG A 4 -20.21 14.65 -11.86
CA ARG A 4 -19.48 13.37 -12.05
C ARG A 4 -17.95 13.53 -12.14
N LYS A 5 -17.45 14.73 -12.39
CA LYS A 5 -16.01 15.02 -12.41
C LYS A 5 -15.51 15.29 -10.99
N ASP A 6 -16.29 16.03 -10.20
CA ASP A 6 -15.99 16.35 -8.80
C ASP A 6 -16.10 15.11 -7.89
N GLU A 7 -17.10 14.24 -8.10
CA GLU A 7 -17.23 12.96 -7.39
C GLU A 7 -16.02 12.05 -7.58
N ARG A 8 -15.49 11.97 -8.81
CA ARG A 8 -14.28 11.19 -9.09
C ARG A 8 -13.05 11.80 -8.41
N ILE A 9 -12.93 13.13 -8.38
CA ILE A 9 -11.81 13.79 -7.69
C ILE A 9 -11.86 13.51 -6.19
N VAL A 10 -13.04 13.60 -5.58
CA VAL A 10 -13.24 13.34 -4.14
C VAL A 10 -12.98 11.87 -3.81
N LEU A 11 -13.46 10.94 -4.63
CA LEU A 11 -13.24 9.50 -4.45
C LEU A 11 -11.74 9.14 -4.55
N ASN A 12 -11.04 9.69 -5.55
CA ASN A 12 -9.61 9.49 -5.72
C ASN A 12 -8.82 10.00 -4.51
N PHE A 13 -9.18 11.20 -4.02
CA PHE A 13 -8.54 11.80 -2.85
C PHE A 13 -8.77 10.96 -1.58
N LEU A 14 -10.01 10.49 -1.36
CA LEU A 14 -10.35 9.60 -0.25
C LEU A 14 -9.60 8.28 -0.32
N LEU A 15 -9.47 7.68 -1.51
CA LEU A 15 -8.79 6.41 -1.70
C LEU A 15 -7.29 6.53 -1.44
N ILE A 16 -6.67 7.62 -1.92
CA ILE A 16 -5.26 7.94 -1.61
C ILE A 16 -5.10 8.20 -0.11
N ALA A 17 -5.97 8.99 0.52
CA ALA A 17 -5.92 9.29 1.94
C ALA A 17 -6.08 8.03 2.80
N ALA A 18 -7.00 7.13 2.44
CA ALA A 18 -7.21 5.86 3.11
C ALA A 18 -5.99 4.94 3.01
N VAL A 19 -5.39 4.82 1.81
CA VAL A 19 -4.17 4.05 1.58
C VAL A 19 -3.00 4.61 2.40
N VAL A 20 -2.80 5.93 2.36
CA VAL A 20 -1.75 6.60 3.14
C VAL A 20 -1.98 6.39 4.64
N TYR A 21 -3.22 6.52 5.11
CA TYR A 21 -3.57 6.34 6.52
C TYR A 21 -3.31 4.90 6.99
N LEU A 22 -3.71 3.89 6.21
CA LEU A 22 -3.47 2.47 6.49
C LEU A 22 -1.98 2.15 6.59
N LEU A 23 -1.18 2.66 5.63
CA LEU A 23 0.26 2.41 5.59
C LEU A 23 1.01 3.11 6.71
N THR A 24 0.72 4.40 6.95
CA THR A 24 1.44 5.21 7.94
C THR A 24 1.03 4.89 9.38
N THR A 25 -0.26 4.67 9.63
CA THR A 25 -0.78 4.47 10.98
C THR A 25 -0.63 3.02 11.42
N TRP A 26 -0.90 2.05 10.54
CA TRP A 26 -0.90 0.64 10.90
C TRP A 26 0.30 -0.11 10.31
N GLY A 27 0.56 -0.01 9.00
CA GLY A 27 1.66 -0.74 8.34
C GLY A 27 3.03 -0.51 8.99
N VAL A 28 3.50 0.74 8.99
CA VAL A 28 4.82 1.11 9.54
C VAL A 28 4.91 0.88 11.05
N ARG A 29 3.84 1.18 11.80
CA ARG A 29 3.83 1.00 13.26
C ARG A 29 3.83 -0.47 13.66
N LEU A 30 3.08 -1.32 12.96
CA LEU A 30 3.05 -2.76 13.20
C LEU A 30 4.38 -3.41 12.84
N GLN A 31 5.00 -3.00 11.73
CA GLN A 31 6.36 -3.44 11.37
C GLN A 31 7.40 -2.99 12.39
N MET A 32 7.30 -1.77 12.91
CA MET A 32 8.16 -1.34 14.01
C MET A 32 7.94 -2.17 15.28
N ARG A 33 6.69 -2.47 15.64
CA ARG A 33 6.42 -3.31 16.82
C ARG A 33 6.93 -4.73 16.62
N ALA A 34 6.78 -5.30 15.43
CA ALA A 34 7.30 -6.63 15.09
C ALA A 34 8.82 -6.70 15.25
N GLN A 35 9.54 -5.66 14.83
CA GLN A 35 11.00 -5.57 14.92
C GLN A 35 11.50 -5.28 16.34
N LEU A 36 10.79 -4.46 17.14
CA LEU A 36 11.17 -4.16 18.53
C LEU A 36 10.85 -5.31 19.50
N PHE A 37 9.72 -5.99 19.31
CA PHE A 37 9.22 -6.99 20.26
C PHE A 37 9.29 -8.43 19.73
N GLY A 38 9.85 -8.65 18.54
CA GLY A 38 9.93 -9.98 17.92
C GLY A 38 8.57 -10.60 17.56
N GLN A 39 7.50 -9.80 17.45
CA GLN A 39 6.15 -10.30 17.24
C GLN A 39 5.87 -10.59 15.77
N ALA A 40 6.00 -11.85 15.36
CA ALA A 40 5.74 -12.32 13.99
C ALA A 40 4.33 -11.95 13.49
N VAL A 41 3.33 -12.00 14.37
CA VAL A 41 1.93 -11.65 14.05
C VAL A 41 1.78 -10.18 13.65
N ALA A 42 2.50 -9.26 14.31
CA ALA A 42 2.48 -7.85 13.95
C ALA A 42 3.17 -7.61 12.58
N GLY A 43 4.20 -8.39 12.26
CA GLY A 43 4.84 -8.37 10.94
C GLY A 43 3.89 -8.80 9.82
N LEU A 44 3.13 -9.88 10.07
CA LEU A 44 2.14 -10.40 9.12
C LEU A 44 0.96 -9.44 8.91
N LEU A 45 0.47 -8.80 9.98
CA LEU A 45 -0.55 -7.74 9.88
C LEU A 45 -0.04 -6.52 9.11
N GLY A 46 1.23 -6.14 9.33
CA GLY A 46 1.87 -5.07 8.55
C GLY A 46 1.96 -5.42 7.05
N TYR A 47 2.30 -6.67 6.73
CA TYR A 47 2.29 -7.18 5.34
C TYR A 47 0.90 -7.19 4.72
N ALA A 48 -0.11 -7.68 5.44
CA ALA A 48 -1.50 -7.68 4.99
C ALA A 48 -2.02 -6.25 4.72
N CYS A 49 -1.65 -5.28 5.56
CA CYS A 49 -2.00 -3.87 5.31
C CYS A 49 -1.35 -3.32 4.04
N SER A 50 -0.09 -3.67 3.76
CA SER A 50 0.59 -3.27 2.53
C SER A 50 -0.03 -3.90 1.28
N LEU A 51 -0.41 -5.18 1.33
CA LEU A 51 -1.14 -5.85 0.26
C LEU A 51 -2.54 -5.27 0.04
N ALA A 52 -3.28 -4.97 1.11
CA ALA A 52 -4.60 -4.33 1.03
C ALA A 52 -4.52 -2.93 0.40
N ALA A 53 -3.50 -2.15 0.77
CA ALA A 53 -3.20 -0.87 0.14
C ALA A 53 -2.83 -1.02 -1.34
N GLY A 54 -2.01 -2.02 -1.67
CA GLY A 54 -1.61 -2.33 -3.04
C GLY A 54 -2.78 -2.76 -3.92
N THR A 55 -3.67 -3.60 -3.40
CA THR A 55 -4.91 -4.02 -4.10
C THR A 55 -5.86 -2.87 -4.33
N ALA A 56 -6.08 -2.02 -3.34
CA ALA A 56 -6.90 -0.82 -3.53
C ALA A 56 -6.31 0.11 -4.63
N ALA A 57 -5.00 0.36 -4.60
CA ALA A 57 -4.32 1.19 -5.59
C ALA A 57 -4.27 0.54 -6.99
N GLY A 58 -4.03 -0.76 -7.07
CA GLY A 58 -3.97 -1.52 -8.32
C GLY A 58 -5.32 -1.61 -9.01
N LEU A 59 -6.39 -1.93 -8.26
CA LEU A 59 -7.76 -1.89 -8.77
C LEU A 59 -8.12 -0.50 -9.27
N PHE A 60 -7.79 0.53 -8.49
CA PHE A 60 -8.05 1.91 -8.88
C PHE A 60 -7.36 2.31 -10.19
N LEU A 61 -6.07 2.02 -10.33
CA LEU A 61 -5.31 2.28 -11.56
C LEU A 61 -5.87 1.51 -12.75
N THR A 62 -6.28 0.27 -12.52
CA THR A 62 -6.86 -0.56 -13.57
C THR A 62 -8.21 0.00 -14.02
N LEU A 63 -9.09 0.38 -13.08
CA LEU A 63 -10.39 0.99 -13.41
C LEU A 63 -10.23 2.34 -14.10
N CYS A 64 -9.23 3.15 -13.73
CA CYS A 64 -8.95 4.42 -14.39
C CYS A 64 -8.30 4.27 -15.77
N GLY A 65 -7.47 3.24 -15.97
CA GLY A 65 -6.65 3.08 -17.17
C GLY A 65 -7.19 2.09 -18.20
N ALA A 66 -7.96 1.08 -17.80
CA ALA A 66 -8.38 -0.01 -18.68
C ALA A 66 -9.25 0.48 -19.84
N GLU A 67 -10.18 1.41 -19.59
CA GLU A 67 -11.03 1.99 -20.64
C GLU A 67 -10.24 2.79 -21.68
N TYR A 68 -9.10 3.36 -21.30
CA TYR A 68 -8.29 4.23 -22.18
C TYR A 68 -7.23 3.47 -22.98
N ILE A 69 -6.63 2.43 -22.41
CA ILE A 69 -5.44 1.79 -22.99
C ILE A 69 -5.84 0.59 -23.86
N TYR A 70 -6.83 -0.20 -23.44
CA TYR A 70 -7.28 -1.39 -24.18
C TYR A 70 -8.80 -1.55 -24.11
N PRO A 71 -9.56 -0.79 -24.93
CA PRO A 71 -11.02 -0.88 -24.95
C PRO A 71 -11.55 -2.23 -25.45
N GLN A 72 -10.70 -3.04 -26.10
CA GLN A 72 -11.04 -4.37 -26.61
C GLN A 72 -10.53 -5.52 -25.71
N ALA A 73 -9.87 -5.22 -24.60
CA ALA A 73 -9.36 -6.27 -23.72
C ALA A 73 -10.51 -7.08 -23.13
N SER A 74 -10.30 -8.39 -23.05
CA SER A 74 -11.23 -9.29 -22.37
C SER A 74 -11.23 -9.02 -20.87
N VAL A 75 -12.35 -9.30 -20.20
CA VAL A 75 -12.48 -9.19 -18.74
C VAL A 75 -11.38 -10.01 -18.03
N MET A 76 -10.98 -11.15 -18.62
CA MET A 76 -9.92 -12.00 -18.09
C MET A 76 -8.55 -11.32 -18.11
N GLU A 77 -8.18 -10.68 -19.22
CA GLU A 77 -6.91 -9.94 -19.34
C GLU A 77 -6.85 -8.77 -18.36
N ILE A 78 -7.94 -8.00 -18.25
CA ILE A 78 -8.04 -6.88 -17.31
C ILE A 78 -7.88 -7.38 -15.86
N SER A 79 -8.51 -8.51 -15.51
CA SER A 79 -8.39 -9.12 -14.18
C SER A 79 -6.96 -9.55 -13.87
N VAL A 80 -6.27 -10.17 -14.82
CA VAL A 80 -4.87 -10.60 -14.65
C VAL A 80 -3.97 -9.40 -14.47
N VAL A 81 -4.08 -8.39 -15.34
CA VAL A 81 -3.30 -7.15 -15.24
C VAL A 81 -3.56 -6.46 -13.89
N SER A 82 -4.82 -6.36 -13.48
CA SER A 82 -5.18 -5.75 -12.20
C SER A 82 -4.56 -6.48 -11.01
N THR A 83 -4.58 -7.80 -11.05
CA THR A 83 -4.02 -8.64 -9.98
C THR A 83 -2.50 -8.47 -9.89
N VAL A 84 -1.81 -8.51 -11.04
CA VAL A 84 -0.34 -8.31 -11.10
C VAL A 84 0.04 -6.91 -10.61
N LEU A 85 -0.68 -5.88 -11.05
CA LEU A 85 -0.47 -4.50 -10.58
C LEU A 85 -0.70 -4.38 -9.07
N SER A 86 -1.79 -4.95 -8.58
CA SER A 86 -2.17 -4.93 -7.17
C SER A 86 -1.12 -5.57 -6.27
N VAL A 87 -0.65 -6.77 -6.64
CA VAL A 87 0.39 -7.49 -5.90
C VAL A 87 1.71 -6.73 -5.99
N GLY A 88 2.11 -6.29 -7.18
CA GLY A 88 3.36 -5.56 -7.38
C GLY A 88 3.43 -4.26 -6.57
N ILE A 89 2.34 -3.48 -6.55
CA ILE A 89 2.26 -2.27 -5.72
C ILE A 89 2.29 -2.64 -4.23
N GLY A 90 1.55 -3.68 -3.82
CA GLY A 90 1.50 -4.13 -2.43
C GLY A 90 2.87 -4.54 -1.89
N GLU A 91 3.61 -5.34 -2.65
CA GLU A 91 4.98 -5.75 -2.35
C GLU A 91 5.94 -4.56 -2.29
N TYR A 92 5.85 -3.64 -3.25
CA TYR A 92 6.66 -2.42 -3.26
C TYR A 92 6.39 -1.56 -2.01
N LEU A 93 5.12 -1.38 -1.65
CA LEU A 93 4.71 -0.64 -0.45
C LEU A 93 5.19 -1.32 0.83
N HIS A 94 5.16 -2.66 0.87
CA HIS A 94 5.66 -3.43 1.99
C HIS A 94 7.16 -3.22 2.17
N ALA A 95 7.95 -3.44 1.12
CA ALA A 95 9.41 -3.27 1.14
C ALA A 95 9.80 -1.84 1.54
N ARG A 96 9.09 -0.83 1.01
CA ARG A 96 9.30 0.57 1.37
C ARG A 96 8.98 0.85 2.84
N SER A 97 7.85 0.35 3.34
CA SER A 97 7.43 0.51 4.74
C SER A 97 8.42 -0.16 5.70
N PHE A 98 8.90 -1.35 5.33
CA PHE A 98 9.90 -2.08 6.10
C PHE A 98 11.24 -1.36 6.14
N ARG A 99 11.67 -0.77 5.02
CA ARG A 99 12.88 0.06 4.99
C ARG A 99 12.74 1.31 5.86
N LEU A 100 11.57 1.95 5.85
CA LEU A 100 11.28 3.10 6.72
C LEU A 100 11.26 2.70 8.19
N SER A 101 10.69 1.55 8.56
CA SER A 101 10.70 1.06 9.94
C SER A 101 12.13 0.85 10.45
N LEU A 102 13.00 0.26 9.63
CA LEU A 102 14.42 0.08 9.93
C LEU A 102 15.16 1.42 10.11
N LEU A 103 14.93 2.39 9.22
CA LEU A 103 15.55 3.72 9.32
C LEU A 103 15.12 4.46 10.59
N LEU A 104 13.86 4.34 10.99
CA LEU A 104 13.34 4.93 12.23
C LEU A 104 13.91 4.24 13.48
N MET A 105 14.31 2.97 13.39
CA MET A 105 14.95 2.24 14.48
C MET A 105 16.46 2.44 14.57
N ALA A 106 17.14 2.72 13.45
CA ALA A 106 18.58 2.93 13.41
C ALA A 106 19.12 3.88 14.52
N PRO A 107 18.50 5.05 14.80
CA PRO A 107 18.96 5.94 15.87
C PRO A 107 18.69 5.41 17.29
N LEU A 108 17.73 4.51 17.49
CA LEU A 108 17.45 3.89 18.79
C LEU A 108 18.51 2.84 19.13
N ARG A 109 18.93 2.04 18.13
CA ARG A 109 19.95 0.99 18.29
C ARG A 109 21.35 1.55 18.57
N SER A 110 21.69 2.72 18.01
CA SER A 110 23.02 3.32 18.24
C SER A 110 23.18 3.93 19.63
N LYS A 111 22.08 4.29 20.31
CA LYS A 111 22.10 4.74 21.71
C LYS A 111 22.26 3.58 22.69
N GLU A 112 21.68 2.43 22.38
CA GLU A 112 21.82 1.21 23.20
C GLU A 112 23.25 0.66 23.14
N SER A 113 23.90 0.69 21.96
CA SER A 113 25.28 0.21 21.78
C SER A 113 26.36 1.08 22.44
N LYS A 114 26.02 2.27 22.93
CA LYS A 114 26.96 3.17 23.64
C LYS A 114 26.81 3.11 25.16
N ARG A 115 25.91 2.27 25.67
CA ARG A 115 25.69 2.05 27.10
C ARG A 115 26.28 0.72 27.51
#